data_AF-A0A7F8QW61-F1
#
_entry.id   AF-A0A7F8QW61-F1
#
_cell.length_a   1.000
_cell.length_b   1.000
_cell.length_c   1.000
_cell.angle_alpha   90.00
_cell.angle_beta   90.00
_cell.angle_gamma   90.00
#
_symmetry.space_group_name_H-M   'P 1'
#
loop_
_entity.id
_entity.type
_entity.pdbx_description
1 polymer ?
#
loop_
_entity_poly.entity_id
_entity_poly.type
_entity_poly.pdbx_seq_one_letter_code
_entity_poly.pdbx_strand_id
1 'polypeptide(L)'
;MPAWTTAPAPHLGPPVSAVGTSTTAPAPAPASKPFQLKPKSAQVVPIEEFQDCECYGHSNRCSYIDFLNVVTCVSCKHNTRGQHCQHCRLGYYRNGSAELDDENVCIEEL
;
A
#
# COMPACT_ATOMS: atom_id res chain seq x y z
N MET A 1 34.47 -53.38 -48.96
CA MET A 1 35.59 -54.04 -48.24
C MET A 1 36.59 -52.96 -47.85
N PRO A 2 37.23 -52.96 -46.67
CA PRO A 2 36.67 -52.78 -45.32
C PRO A 2 37.37 -51.61 -44.56
N ALA A 3 36.71 -51.01 -43.57
CA ALA A 3 37.37 -50.34 -42.45
C ALA A 3 36.44 -50.39 -41.24
N TRP A 4 36.75 -51.34 -40.37
CA TRP A 4 36.17 -51.65 -39.09
C TRP A 4 36.91 -50.77 -38.09
N THR A 5 36.22 -49.83 -37.47
CA THR A 5 36.79 -49.07 -36.36
C THR A 5 35.85 -49.22 -35.18
N THR A 6 36.34 -49.99 -34.22
CA THR A 6 35.69 -50.40 -32.99
C THR A 6 35.35 -49.18 -32.16
N ALA A 7 34.06 -48.93 -31.91
CA ALA A 7 33.62 -47.90 -30.97
C ALA A 7 33.94 -48.33 -29.52
N PRO A 8 34.47 -47.44 -28.66
CA PRO A 8 34.76 -47.77 -27.28
C PRO A 8 33.48 -47.95 -26.45
N ALA A 9 33.49 -48.94 -25.57
CA ALA A 9 32.37 -49.27 -24.68
C ALA A 9 32.06 -48.14 -23.70
N PRO A 10 30.77 -47.88 -23.36
CA PRO A 10 30.41 -46.88 -22.38
C PRO A 10 30.80 -47.34 -20.97
N HIS A 11 31.55 -46.49 -20.29
CA HIS A 11 31.97 -46.68 -18.90
C HIS A 11 30.76 -46.50 -17.98
N LEU A 12 30.33 -47.56 -17.28
CA LEU A 12 29.36 -47.46 -16.21
C LEU A 12 30.02 -46.80 -14.99
N GLY A 13 29.63 -45.55 -14.70
CA GLY A 13 29.94 -44.91 -13.42
C GLY A 13 29.18 -45.54 -12.25
N PRO A 14 29.61 -45.32 -11.00
CA PRO A 14 28.95 -45.88 -9.82
C PRO A 14 27.55 -45.27 -9.59
N PRO A 15 26.65 -45.97 -8.88
CA PRO A 15 25.31 -45.46 -8.62
C PRO A 15 25.39 -44.23 -7.71
N VAL A 16 24.83 -43.12 -8.16
CA VAL A 16 24.59 -41.94 -7.33
C VAL A 16 23.47 -42.26 -6.35
N SER A 17 23.79 -42.29 -5.05
CA SER A 17 22.78 -42.39 -3.98
C SER A 17 21.90 -41.15 -4.00
N ALA A 18 20.63 -41.32 -4.35
CA ALA A 18 19.62 -40.29 -4.17
C ALA A 18 19.34 -40.11 -2.67
N VAL A 19 19.90 -39.06 -2.08
CA VAL A 19 19.52 -38.60 -0.73
C VAL A 19 18.12 -38.00 -0.85
N GLY A 20 17.12 -38.77 -0.42
CA GLY A 20 15.73 -38.30 -0.31
C GLY A 20 15.64 -37.19 0.73
N THR A 21 15.41 -35.96 0.29
CA THR A 21 15.10 -34.84 1.17
C THR A 21 13.61 -34.90 1.51
N SER A 22 13.29 -35.42 2.69
CA SER A 22 11.94 -35.33 3.25
C SER A 22 11.62 -33.88 3.59
N THR A 23 11.04 -33.15 2.64
CA THR A 23 10.39 -31.86 2.91
C THR A 23 8.97 -32.13 3.39
N THR A 24 8.76 -32.16 4.70
CA THR A 24 7.42 -32.05 5.29
C THR A 24 6.90 -30.64 5.03
N ALA A 25 5.81 -30.53 4.26
CA ALA A 25 5.14 -29.26 4.03
C ALA A 25 4.57 -28.70 5.35
N PRO A 26 4.76 -27.41 5.67
CA PRO A 26 4.14 -26.79 6.84
C PRO A 26 2.62 -26.73 6.70
N ALA A 27 1.92 -26.95 7.83
CA ALA A 27 0.47 -26.94 7.91
C ALA A 27 -0.10 -25.54 7.57
N PRO A 28 -1.31 -25.46 6.96
CA PRO A 28 -1.95 -24.20 6.64
C PRO A 28 -2.33 -23.41 7.90
N ALA A 29 -1.93 -22.14 7.95
CA ALA A 29 -2.31 -21.21 9.00
C ALA A 29 -3.83 -20.94 8.98
N PRO A 30 -4.49 -20.74 10.13
CA PRO A 30 -5.90 -20.42 10.19
C PRO A 30 -6.17 -19.07 9.50
N ALA A 31 -7.10 -19.09 8.53
CA ALA A 31 -7.53 -17.90 7.82
C ALA A 31 -8.30 -16.96 8.76
N SER A 32 -7.70 -15.81 9.09
CA SER A 32 -8.37 -14.73 9.79
C SER A 32 -9.46 -14.15 8.89
N LYS A 33 -10.72 -14.24 9.34
CA LYS A 33 -11.85 -13.64 8.61
C LYS A 33 -11.69 -12.12 8.59
N PRO A 34 -11.80 -11.45 7.44
CA PRO A 34 -11.83 -10.00 7.42
C PRO A 34 -13.07 -9.53 8.17
N PHE A 35 -12.89 -8.66 9.17
CA PHE A 35 -14.00 -7.94 9.79
C PHE A 35 -14.57 -6.99 8.73
N GLN A 36 -15.65 -7.42 8.08
CA GLN A 36 -16.35 -6.61 7.12
C GLN A 36 -17.15 -5.55 7.87
N LEU A 37 -16.55 -4.38 8.07
CA LEU A 37 -17.27 -3.20 8.55
C LEU A 37 -18.36 -2.91 7.53
N LYS A 38 -19.60 -3.14 7.94
CA LYS A 38 -20.79 -2.87 7.13
C LYS A 38 -20.89 -1.34 7.05
N PRO A 39 -20.63 -0.72 5.88
CA PRO A 39 -20.72 0.72 5.78
C PRO A 39 -22.19 1.06 5.97
N LYS A 40 -22.50 1.73 7.08
CA LYS A 40 -23.77 2.44 7.22
C LYS A 40 -23.73 3.47 6.09
N SER A 41 -24.65 3.34 5.12
CA SER A 41 -24.76 4.21 3.95
C SER A 41 -24.34 5.62 4.33
N ALA A 42 -23.32 6.16 3.67
CA ALA A 42 -22.76 7.47 3.95
C ALA A 42 -23.89 8.45 4.22
N GLN A 43 -24.15 8.72 5.51
CA GLN A 43 -25.18 9.66 5.90
C GLN A 43 -24.55 11.00 5.60
N VAL A 44 -24.87 11.53 4.42
CA VAL A 44 -24.59 12.92 4.08
C VAL A 44 -25.50 13.73 4.98
N VAL A 45 -25.04 13.97 6.20
CA VAL A 45 -25.71 14.84 7.16
C VAL A 45 -25.74 16.26 6.56
N PRO A 46 -26.89 16.95 6.59
CA PRO A 46 -26.97 18.33 6.14
C PRO A 46 -26.00 19.20 6.94
N ILE A 47 -25.24 20.00 6.19
CA ILE A 47 -24.17 20.94 6.57
C ILE A 47 -24.53 22.03 7.60
N GLU A 48 -25.72 22.02 8.20
CA GLU A 48 -26.17 23.14 9.07
C GLU A 48 -25.68 23.05 10.53
N GLU A 49 -25.05 21.95 10.96
CA GLU A 49 -24.49 21.83 12.31
C GLU A 49 -23.17 21.03 12.36
N PHE A 50 -22.36 21.12 11.30
CA PHE A 50 -20.94 20.74 11.39
C PHE A 50 -20.10 21.99 11.18
N GLN A 51 -19.75 22.58 12.32
CA GLN A 51 -18.56 23.41 12.45
C GLN A 51 -17.38 22.75 11.69
N ASP A 52 -16.76 23.52 10.81
CA ASP A 52 -15.33 23.40 10.48
C ASP A 52 -14.88 22.24 9.56
N CYS A 53 -15.40 22.20 8.33
CA CYS A 53 -14.68 21.57 7.21
C CYS A 53 -13.45 22.40 6.80
N GLU A 54 -12.52 22.61 7.72
CA GLU A 54 -11.30 23.40 7.50
C GLU A 54 -10.20 22.51 6.94
N CYS A 55 -9.97 22.59 5.62
CA CYS A 55 -8.93 21.82 4.94
C CYS A 55 -7.76 22.68 4.45
N TYR A 56 -7.53 23.85 5.06
CA TYR A 56 -6.54 24.85 4.63
C TYR A 56 -6.55 25.09 3.11
N GLY A 57 -7.73 25.21 2.49
CA GLY A 57 -7.86 25.43 1.04
C GLY A 57 -7.48 24.24 0.14
N HIS A 58 -7.03 23.11 0.69
CA HIS A 58 -6.59 21.95 -0.09
C HIS A 58 -7.68 20.93 -0.39
N SER A 59 -8.84 21.04 0.25
CA SER A 59 -10.06 20.32 -0.10
C SER A 59 -11.28 21.12 0.31
N ASN A 60 -12.40 20.87 -0.36
CA ASN A 60 -13.71 21.39 0.03
C ASN A 60 -14.65 20.27 0.48
N ARG A 61 -14.12 19.06 0.66
CA ARG A 61 -14.89 17.86 1.00
C ARG A 61 -14.28 17.20 2.22
N CYS A 62 -15.12 16.88 3.20
CA CYS A 62 -14.74 16.07 4.34
C CYS A 62 -15.65 14.85 4.47
N SER A 63 -15.14 13.83 5.14
CA SER A 63 -15.92 12.70 5.66
C SER A 63 -15.99 12.83 7.17
N TYR A 64 -17.19 12.69 7.71
CA TYR A 64 -17.35 12.48 9.14
C TYR A 64 -17.13 10.99 9.46
N ILE A 65 -16.42 10.74 10.54
CA ILE A 65 -16.12 9.38 11.01
C ILE A 65 -16.81 9.21 12.36
N ASP A 66 -18.04 8.66 12.33
CA ASP A 66 -18.97 8.58 13.47
C ASP A 66 -18.36 8.01 14.74
N PHE A 67 -17.56 6.95 14.64
CA PHE A 67 -17.01 6.26 15.81
C PHE A 67 -15.85 7.00 16.49
N LEU A 68 -15.25 7.98 15.81
CA LEU A 68 -14.18 8.83 16.35
C LEU A 68 -14.66 10.26 16.62
N ASN A 69 -15.89 10.60 16.26
CA ASN A 69 -16.43 11.97 16.29
C ASN A 69 -15.49 12.99 15.62
N VAL A 70 -14.84 12.62 14.52
CA VAL A 70 -13.83 13.44 13.85
C VAL A 70 -14.22 13.73 12.40
N VAL A 71 -14.02 14.97 11.96
CA VAL A 71 -14.15 15.40 10.57
C VAL A 71 -12.78 15.29 9.90
N THR A 72 -12.70 14.56 8.80
CA THR A 72 -11.45 14.39 8.05
C THR A 72 -11.63 14.86 6.61
N CYS A 73 -10.78 15.77 6.17
CA CYS A 73 -10.69 16.20 4.78
C CYS A 73 -10.35 15.01 3.87
N VAL A 74 -11.11 14.88 2.79
CA VAL A 74 -10.90 13.82 1.79
C VAL A 74 -10.34 14.42 0.52
N SER A 75 -9.53 13.63 -0.19
CA SER A 75 -8.95 14.02 -1.48
C SER A 75 -8.15 15.34 -1.45
N CYS A 76 -7.36 15.56 -0.39
CA CYS A 76 -6.45 16.70 -0.29
C CYS A 76 -5.57 16.87 -1.56
N LYS A 77 -5.61 18.07 -2.14
CA LYS A 77 -4.79 18.52 -3.29
C LYS A 77 -3.41 18.98 -2.84
N HIS A 78 -2.64 19.60 -3.73
CA HIS A 78 -1.38 20.31 -3.40
C HIS A 78 -0.36 19.45 -2.65
N ASN A 79 -0.34 18.14 -2.96
CA ASN A 79 0.52 17.15 -2.29
C ASN A 79 0.40 17.12 -0.76
N THR A 80 -0.75 17.51 -0.24
CA THR A 80 -1.05 17.50 1.19
C THR A 80 -1.77 16.22 1.63
N ARG A 81 -1.78 15.99 2.94
CA ARG A 81 -2.45 14.91 3.67
C ARG A 81 -2.72 15.34 5.11
N GLY A 82 -3.48 14.52 5.83
CA GLY A 82 -3.83 14.74 7.23
C GLY A 82 -5.30 15.07 7.39
N GLN A 83 -5.74 15.21 8.64
CA GLN A 83 -7.14 15.47 8.97
C GLN A 83 -7.66 16.76 8.34
N HIS A 84 -6.81 17.79 8.27
CA HIS A 84 -7.11 19.11 7.74
C HIS A 84 -6.24 19.43 6.50
N CYS A 85 -5.60 18.42 5.90
CA CYS A 85 -4.61 18.62 4.83
C CYS A 85 -3.35 19.43 5.27
N GLN A 86 -2.95 19.34 6.54
CA GLN A 86 -1.86 20.16 7.11
C GLN A 86 -0.44 19.60 6.93
N HIS A 87 -0.29 18.41 6.36
CA HIS A 87 0.99 17.72 6.23
C HIS A 87 1.30 17.41 4.78
N CYS A 88 2.58 17.34 4.42
CA CYS A 88 2.97 16.89 3.09
C CYS A 88 2.91 15.36 2.97
N ARG A 89 2.65 14.90 1.73
CA ARG A 89 2.76 13.50 1.35
C ARG A 89 4.22 13.04 1.37
N LEU A 90 4.41 11.73 1.45
CA LEU A 90 5.74 11.12 1.32
C LEU A 90 6.37 11.53 -0.02
N GLY A 91 7.62 11.98 0.02
CA GLY A 91 8.34 12.52 -1.15
C GLY A 91 8.18 14.02 -1.37
N TYR A 92 7.39 14.71 -0.55
CA TYR A 92 7.24 16.16 -0.57
C TYR A 92 7.61 16.75 0.79
N TYR A 93 8.23 17.93 0.78
CA TYR A 93 8.62 18.67 1.98
C TYR A 93 7.88 20.00 2.08
N ARG A 94 7.73 20.49 3.31
CA ARG A 94 7.03 21.75 3.58
C ARG A 94 7.92 22.93 3.14
N ASN A 95 7.41 23.76 2.24
CA ASN A 95 8.00 25.05 1.93
C ASN A 95 7.80 26.00 3.12
N GLY A 96 8.87 26.25 3.87
CA GLY A 96 8.83 27.12 5.05
C GLY A 96 8.53 28.59 4.75
N SER A 97 8.67 29.01 3.48
CA SER A 97 8.38 30.37 3.03
C SER A 97 6.92 30.58 2.62
N ALA A 98 6.14 29.50 2.45
CA ALA A 98 4.74 29.56 2.08
C ALA A 98 3.83 29.37 3.31
N GLU A 99 2.66 30.02 3.27
CA GLU A 99 1.60 29.78 4.25
C GLU A 99 0.94 28.41 4.04
N LEU A 100 0.20 27.93 5.03
CA LEU A 100 -0.34 26.56 5.00
C LEU A 100 -1.44 26.33 3.96
N ASP A 101 -2.08 27.39 3.50
CA ASP A 101 -3.14 27.36 2.48
C ASP A 101 -2.63 27.55 1.05
N ASP A 102 -1.33 27.81 0.88
CA ASP A 102 -0.68 27.99 -0.43
C ASP A 102 -0.62 26.68 -1.23
N GLU A 103 -0.82 26.76 -2.54
CA GLU A 103 -0.79 25.59 -3.43
C GLU A 103 0.59 24.91 -3.53
N ASN A 104 1.66 25.64 -3.17
CA ASN A 104 3.05 25.20 -3.19
C ASN A 104 3.60 24.99 -1.78
N VAL A 105 2.73 24.79 -0.78
CA VAL A 105 3.15 24.45 0.59
C VAL A 105 3.96 23.14 0.63
N CYS A 106 3.72 22.22 -0.31
CA CYS A 106 4.44 20.96 -0.42
C CYS A 106 5.16 20.84 -1.77
N ILE A 107 6.49 20.87 -1.72
CA ILE A 107 7.38 20.85 -2.89
C ILE A 107 8.20 19.56 -2.93
N GLU A 108 8.54 19.12 -4.15
CA GLU A 108 9.34 17.92 -4.39
C GLU A 108 10.82 18.17 -4.10
N GLU A 109 11.49 17.24 -3.43
CA GLU A 109 12.93 17.31 -3.20
C GLU A 109 13.65 17.08 -4.54
N LEU A 110 14.39 18.09 -4.99
CA LEU A 110 15.23 18.05 -6.20
C LEU A 110 16.63 17.50 -5.89
#